data_AF-A0A430BRC9-F1
#
_entry.id   AF-A0A430BRC9-F1
#
_cell.length_a   1.000
_cell.length_b   1.000
_cell.length_c   1.000
_cell.angle_alpha   90.00
_cell.angle_beta   90.00
_cell.angle_gamma   90.00
#
_symmetry.space_group_name_H-M   'P 1'
#
loop_
_entity.id
_entity.type
_entity.pdbx_description
1 polymer ?
#
loop_
_entity_poly.entity_id
_entity_poly.type
_entity_poly.pdbx_seq_one_letter_code
_entity_poly.pdbx_strand_id
1 'polypeptide(L)'
;MADRVSVHIMIGGVLARSAYPQLIQAIGNDNPAIDWDGTPFNPADLPTDTPLTLMDHDVADGRFEEIKHVCRRHGLHYVRWSGGYPGSFPSVRVIYLGHGEPQLVLTTEEDEQVFPIERIRELGSVEAIEAEYRLARMNPPPLILAHDDPGDPTTSETKHG
;
A
#
# COMPACT_ATOMS: atom_id res chain seq x y z
N MET A 1 -9.40 6.10 -23.24
CA MET A 1 -9.95 6.53 -21.94
C MET A 1 -9.71 5.37 -21.00
N ALA A 2 -9.00 5.58 -19.90
CA ALA A 2 -8.75 4.51 -18.93
C ALA A 2 -10.04 4.19 -18.17
N ASP A 3 -10.20 2.95 -17.75
CA ASP A 3 -11.32 2.54 -16.91
C ASP A 3 -11.07 3.08 -15.49
N ARG A 4 -12.11 3.65 -14.87
CA ARG A 4 -11.98 4.36 -13.59
C ARG A 4 -12.90 3.74 -12.56
N VAL A 5 -12.36 3.54 -11.36
CA VAL A 5 -13.04 2.83 -10.27
C VAL A 5 -12.71 3.48 -8.93
N SER A 6 -13.50 3.14 -7.92
CA SER A 6 -13.18 3.51 -6.54
C SER A 6 -11.99 2.70 -6.03
N VAL A 7 -11.11 3.37 -5.29
CA VAL A 7 -9.88 2.81 -4.75
C VAL A 7 -9.64 3.38 -3.37
N HIS A 8 -9.19 2.55 -2.46
CA HIS A 8 -8.55 3.03 -1.24
C HIS A 8 -7.20 2.34 -1.05
N ILE A 9 -6.27 3.04 -0.43
CA ILE A 9 -4.94 2.56 -0.09
C ILE A 9 -4.62 2.92 1.35
N MET A 10 -4.12 1.95 2.11
CA MET A 10 -3.50 2.15 3.40
C MET A 10 -1.98 2.05 3.21
N ILE A 11 -1.23 2.98 3.78
CA ILE A 11 0.23 3.07 3.67
C ILE A 11 0.81 3.09 5.07
N GLY A 12 1.85 2.29 5.30
CA GLY A 12 2.42 2.10 6.62
C GLY A 12 3.89 1.76 6.61
N GLY A 13 4.48 1.75 7.80
CA GLY A 13 5.90 1.46 8.00
C GLY A 13 6.71 2.71 8.33
N VAL A 14 8.02 2.55 8.33
CA VAL A 14 8.94 3.62 8.72
C VAL A 14 9.43 4.34 7.47
N LEU A 15 9.21 5.65 7.43
CA LEU A 15 9.74 6.53 6.39
C LEU A 15 10.78 7.47 7.00
N ALA A 16 11.92 7.60 6.34
CA ALA A 16 12.91 8.62 6.67
C ALA A 16 12.30 10.02 6.52
N ARG A 17 12.48 10.91 7.51
CA ARG A 17 11.91 12.27 7.48
C ARG A 17 12.39 13.06 6.27
N SER A 18 13.63 12.84 5.81
CA SER A 18 14.15 13.43 4.57
C SER A 18 13.42 12.96 3.30
N ALA A 19 12.82 11.77 3.32
CA ALA A 19 12.08 11.20 2.20
C ALA A 19 10.59 11.60 2.20
N TYR A 20 10.06 12.16 3.29
CA TYR A 20 8.67 12.57 3.40
C TYR A 20 8.18 13.52 2.29
N PRO A 21 8.98 14.51 1.82
CA PRO A 21 8.60 15.34 0.68
C PRO A 21 8.30 14.54 -0.61
N GLN A 22 8.95 13.40 -0.81
CA GLN A 22 8.68 12.54 -1.98
C GLN A 22 7.31 11.87 -1.88
N LEU A 23 6.91 11.45 -0.67
CA LEU A 23 5.57 10.91 -0.44
C LEU A 23 4.50 11.99 -0.64
N ILE A 24 4.71 13.19 -0.13
CA ILE A 24 3.80 14.32 -0.35
C ILE A 24 3.65 14.61 -1.84
N GLN A 25 4.75 14.63 -2.59
CA GLN A 25 4.72 14.85 -4.04
C GLN A 25 3.93 13.75 -4.76
N ALA A 26 4.14 12.48 -4.41
CA ALA A 26 3.40 11.37 -4.99
C ALA A 26 1.89 11.44 -4.68
N ILE A 27 1.53 11.78 -3.43
CA ILE A 27 0.13 12.01 -3.06
C ILE A 27 -0.45 13.18 -3.87
N GLY A 28 0.29 14.28 -4.06
CA GLY A 28 -0.17 15.39 -4.89
C GLY A 28 -0.36 15.04 -6.37
N ASN A 29 0.46 14.12 -6.92
CA ASN A 29 0.35 13.69 -8.30
C ASN A 29 -0.85 12.76 -8.54
N ASP A 30 -1.06 11.80 -7.62
CA ASP A 30 -2.21 10.88 -7.68
C ASP A 30 -3.51 11.57 -7.19
N ASN A 31 -3.39 12.65 -6.41
CA ASN A 31 -4.45 13.49 -5.86
C ASN A 31 -5.62 12.77 -5.15
N PRO A 32 -5.37 11.78 -4.25
CA PRO A 32 -6.44 11.17 -3.48
C PRO A 32 -6.86 12.04 -2.28
N ALA A 33 -8.02 11.70 -1.72
CA ALA A 33 -8.57 12.28 -0.50
C ALA A 33 -8.30 11.40 0.73
N ILE A 34 -8.48 11.95 1.94
CA ILE A 34 -8.39 11.19 3.21
C ILE A 34 -9.72 10.51 3.59
N ASP A 35 -10.80 10.86 2.91
CA ASP A 35 -12.14 10.28 3.05
C ASP A 35 -12.85 10.22 1.69
N TRP A 36 -13.97 9.51 1.64
CA TRP A 36 -14.77 9.36 0.41
C TRP A 36 -15.51 10.64 0.02
N ASP A 37 -15.64 11.59 0.95
CA ASP A 37 -16.27 12.89 0.70
C ASP A 37 -15.33 13.86 -0.05
N GLY A 38 -14.07 13.46 -0.25
CA GLY A 38 -13.11 14.21 -1.04
C GLY A 38 -12.25 15.19 -0.23
N THR A 39 -12.15 15.01 1.08
CA THR A 39 -11.31 15.88 1.92
C THR A 39 -9.84 15.79 1.49
N PRO A 40 -9.19 16.91 1.12
CA PRO A 40 -7.80 16.89 0.67
C PRO A 40 -6.83 16.44 1.76
N PHE A 41 -5.78 15.73 1.36
CA PHE A 41 -4.67 15.40 2.26
C PHE A 41 -3.89 16.66 2.68
N ASN A 42 -3.69 16.82 4.00
CA ASN A 42 -2.82 17.84 4.56
C ASN A 42 -1.52 17.21 5.07
N PRO A 43 -0.35 17.59 4.53
CA PRO A 43 0.95 17.04 4.95
C PRO A 43 1.29 17.23 6.44
N ALA A 44 0.63 18.16 7.13
CA ALA A 44 0.82 18.37 8.56
C ALA A 44 -0.01 17.40 9.44
N ASP A 45 -1.05 16.77 8.88
CA ASP A 45 -2.02 15.96 9.61
C ASP A 45 -1.82 14.47 9.32
N LEU A 46 -0.64 13.95 9.68
CA LEU A 46 -0.42 12.51 9.65
C LEU A 46 -1.20 11.82 10.78
N PRO A 47 -1.72 10.61 10.53
CA PRO A 47 -2.34 9.82 11.58
C PRO A 47 -1.34 9.45 12.68
N THR A 48 -1.83 9.40 13.92
CA THR A 48 -1.07 8.91 15.08
C THR A 48 -1.32 7.43 15.26
N ASP A 49 -0.26 6.63 15.29
CA ASP A 49 -0.28 5.19 15.57
C ASP A 49 -1.18 4.35 14.64
N THR A 50 -1.53 4.87 13.46
CA THR A 50 -2.26 4.13 12.43
C THR A 50 -1.65 4.35 11.04
N PRO A 51 -1.96 3.48 10.05
CA PRO A 51 -1.58 3.70 8.66
C PRO A 51 -2.22 4.97 8.09
N LEU A 52 -1.57 5.58 7.10
CA LEU A 52 -2.17 6.62 6.29
C LEU A 52 -3.16 6.00 5.30
N THR A 53 -4.44 6.36 5.42
CA THR A 53 -5.49 5.94 4.49
C THR A 53 -5.77 7.06 3.49
N LEU A 54 -5.81 6.70 2.20
CA LEU A 54 -6.14 7.59 1.10
C LEU A 54 -7.15 6.89 0.18
N MET A 55 -8.04 7.64 -0.45
CA MET A 55 -9.10 7.10 -1.29
C MET A 55 -9.58 8.08 -2.35
N ASP A 56 -10.15 7.54 -3.43
CA ASP A 56 -10.77 8.31 -4.51
C ASP A 56 -11.76 7.40 -5.25
N HIS A 57 -12.86 7.98 -5.73
CA HIS A 57 -13.88 7.30 -6.52
C HIS A 57 -13.51 7.12 -7.99
N ASP A 58 -12.56 7.92 -8.49
CA ASP A 58 -12.30 8.08 -9.91
C ASP A 58 -10.83 7.83 -10.28
N VAL A 59 -10.32 6.64 -9.99
CA VAL A 59 -8.90 6.30 -10.21
C VAL A 59 -8.70 5.48 -11.48
N ALA A 60 -7.86 5.98 -12.39
CA ALA A 60 -7.51 5.29 -13.63
C ALA A 60 -6.82 3.94 -13.37
N ASP A 61 -7.28 2.90 -14.06
CA ASP A 61 -6.81 1.52 -13.94
C ASP A 61 -6.86 0.97 -12.49
N GLY A 62 -7.62 1.65 -11.63
CA GLY A 62 -7.74 1.42 -10.20
C GLY A 62 -6.48 1.68 -9.39
N ARG A 63 -5.46 2.38 -9.88
CA ARG A 63 -4.12 2.44 -9.26
C ARG A 63 -3.65 3.87 -8.98
N PHE A 64 -3.13 4.07 -7.77
CA PHE A 64 -2.30 5.22 -7.41
C PHE A 64 -0.84 4.92 -7.77
N GLU A 65 -0.41 5.28 -8.99
CA GLU A 65 0.88 4.83 -9.52
C GLU A 65 2.07 5.51 -8.84
N GLU A 66 1.99 6.82 -8.59
CA GLU A 66 3.09 7.56 -7.98
C GLU A 66 3.27 7.17 -6.49
N ILE A 67 2.16 6.99 -5.78
CA ILE A 67 2.17 6.51 -4.38
C ILE A 67 2.78 5.12 -4.31
N LYS A 68 2.35 4.17 -5.16
CA LYS A 68 2.91 2.81 -5.20
C LYS A 68 4.41 2.84 -5.48
N HIS A 69 4.85 3.69 -6.39
CA HIS A 69 6.26 3.82 -6.74
C HIS A 69 7.11 4.30 -5.55
N VAL A 70 6.65 5.33 -4.83
CA VAL A 70 7.32 5.80 -3.61
C VAL A 70 7.33 4.73 -2.52
N CYS A 71 6.23 4.01 -2.33
CA CYS A 71 6.18 2.93 -1.34
C CYS A 71 7.21 1.83 -1.65
N ARG A 72 7.32 1.42 -2.92
CA ARG A 72 8.32 0.43 -3.36
C ARG A 72 9.74 0.94 -3.16
N ARG A 73 10.00 2.20 -3.50
CA ARG A 73 11.33 2.81 -3.36
C ARG A 73 11.83 2.84 -1.92
N HIS A 74 10.95 3.16 -0.96
CA HIS A 74 11.31 3.34 0.45
C HIS A 74 10.95 2.15 1.33
N GLY A 75 10.47 1.05 0.74
CA GLY A 75 10.09 -0.15 1.48
C GLY A 75 8.87 0.05 2.40
N LEU A 76 7.98 0.98 2.08
CA LEU A 76 6.74 1.16 2.82
C LEU A 76 5.76 0.03 2.48
N HIS A 77 5.05 -0.42 3.51
CA HIS A 77 3.95 -1.35 3.35
C HIS A 77 2.76 -0.63 2.74
N TYR A 78 2.03 -1.29 1.84
CA TYR A 78 0.71 -0.81 1.45
C TYR A 78 -0.28 -1.94 1.25
N VAL A 79 -1.55 -1.63 1.52
CA VAL A 79 -2.70 -2.45 1.17
C VAL A 79 -3.65 -1.60 0.38
N ARG A 80 -3.92 -1.98 -0.86
CA ARG A 80 -4.78 -1.22 -1.78
C ARG A 80 -5.91 -2.10 -2.27
N TRP A 81 -7.14 -1.71 -1.99
CA TRP A 81 -8.30 -2.27 -2.67
C TRP A 81 -8.70 -1.38 -3.85
N SER A 82 -9.14 -2.01 -4.94
CA SER A 82 -9.77 -1.35 -6.07
C SER A 82 -11.06 -2.09 -6.43
N GLY A 83 -12.13 -1.33 -6.69
CA GLY A 83 -13.35 -1.86 -7.31
C GLY A 83 -13.06 -2.48 -8.68
N GLY A 84 -13.98 -3.33 -9.13
CA GLY A 84 -13.90 -3.96 -10.44
C GLY A 84 -14.45 -3.04 -11.52
N TYR A 85 -13.94 -3.21 -12.74
CA TYR A 85 -14.56 -2.65 -13.94
C TYR A 85 -14.99 -3.80 -14.86
N PRO A 86 -16.29 -4.03 -15.04
CA PRO A 86 -16.80 -5.15 -15.86
C PRO A 86 -16.18 -5.18 -17.26
N GLY A 87 -15.60 -6.32 -17.62
CA GLY A 87 -14.96 -6.53 -18.92
C GLY A 87 -13.49 -6.05 -19.03
N SER A 88 -12.95 -5.43 -17.98
CA SER A 88 -11.55 -4.97 -17.94
C SER A 88 -10.74 -5.66 -16.85
N PHE A 89 -11.09 -5.46 -15.58
CA PHE A 89 -10.40 -6.07 -14.45
C PHE A 89 -11.35 -6.32 -13.27
N PRO A 90 -11.12 -7.38 -12.47
CA PRO A 90 -11.94 -7.67 -11.30
C PRO A 90 -11.63 -6.71 -10.14
N SER A 91 -12.51 -6.68 -9.14
CA SER A 91 -12.18 -6.07 -7.85
C SER A 91 -11.07 -6.90 -7.18
N VAL A 92 -10.08 -6.18 -6.65
CA VAL A 92 -8.89 -6.80 -6.06
C VAL A 92 -8.37 -6.01 -4.88
N ARG A 93 -7.79 -6.74 -3.93
CA ARG A 93 -6.88 -6.21 -2.93
C ARG A 93 -5.44 -6.55 -3.31
N VAL A 94 -4.54 -5.59 -3.16
CA VAL A 94 -3.12 -5.72 -3.45
C VAL A 94 -2.34 -5.41 -2.19
N ILE A 95 -1.48 -6.33 -1.77
CA ILE A 95 -0.77 -6.29 -0.49
C ILE A 95 0.71 -6.29 -0.78
N TYR A 96 1.40 -5.24 -0.33
CA TYR A 96 2.84 -5.11 -0.45
C TYR A 96 3.45 -4.96 0.95
N LEU A 97 4.35 -5.86 1.30
CA LEU A 97 4.94 -5.94 2.64
C LEU A 97 6.26 -5.17 2.74
N GLY A 98 6.43 -4.12 1.93
CA GLY A 98 7.65 -3.32 1.88
C GLY A 98 8.79 -3.93 1.05
N HIS A 99 8.63 -5.16 0.57
CA HIS A 99 9.62 -5.86 -0.24
C HIS A 99 8.97 -6.93 -1.13
N GLY A 100 9.72 -7.41 -2.12
CA GLY A 100 9.28 -8.46 -3.04
C GLY A 100 8.20 -8.00 -4.02
N GLU A 101 7.47 -8.95 -4.58
CA GLU A 101 6.31 -8.65 -5.42
C GLU A 101 5.05 -8.55 -4.56
N PRO A 102 4.11 -7.63 -4.90
CA PRO A 102 2.87 -7.52 -4.18
C PRO A 102 1.99 -8.75 -4.45
N GLN A 103 1.29 -9.19 -3.41
CA GLN A 103 0.29 -10.23 -3.51
C GLN A 103 -1.04 -9.64 -4.00
N LEU A 104 -1.67 -10.29 -4.96
CA LEU A 104 -3.00 -9.95 -5.45
C LEU A 104 -4.03 -10.94 -4.88
N VAL A 105 -5.13 -10.40 -4.37
CA VAL A 105 -6.25 -11.14 -3.78
C VAL A 105 -7.52 -10.69 -4.48
N LEU A 106 -8.32 -11.63 -4.98
CA LEU A 106 -9.63 -11.32 -5.56
C LEU A 106 -10.62 -10.92 -4.46
N THR A 107 -11.43 -9.90 -4.75
CA THR A 107 -12.45 -9.41 -3.82
C THR A 107 -13.80 -9.19 -4.50
N THR A 108 -14.85 -9.04 -3.71
CA THR A 108 -16.10 -8.41 -4.15
C THR A 108 -15.96 -6.89 -4.14
N GLU A 109 -17.00 -6.18 -4.61
CA GLU A 109 -17.06 -4.71 -4.56
C GLU A 109 -17.13 -4.18 -3.12
N GLU A 110 -17.53 -5.01 -2.16
CA GLU A 110 -17.56 -4.72 -0.72
C GLU A 110 -16.24 -5.09 -0.02
N ASP A 111 -15.18 -5.38 -0.79
CA ASP A 111 -13.85 -5.75 -0.28
C ASP A 111 -13.85 -7.05 0.55
N GLU A 112 -14.76 -7.97 0.22
CA GLU A 112 -14.78 -9.34 0.75
C GLU A 112 -13.93 -10.27 -0.13
N GLN A 113 -13.04 -11.05 0.48
CA GLN A 113 -12.14 -11.94 -0.26
C GLN A 113 -12.90 -13.08 -0.95
N VAL A 114 -12.57 -13.30 -2.22
CA VAL A 114 -13.12 -14.37 -3.06
C VAL A 114 -12.04 -15.41 -3.32
N PHE A 115 -12.39 -16.68 -3.10
CA PHE A 115 -11.54 -17.82 -3.44
C PHE A 115 -12.12 -18.59 -4.64
N PRO A 116 -11.44 -18.60 -5.80
CA PRO A 116 -11.77 -19.52 -6.89
C PRO A 116 -11.68 -20.97 -6.44
N ILE A 117 -12.50 -21.84 -7.01
CA ILE A 117 -12.52 -23.26 -6.65
C ILE A 117 -11.17 -23.94 -6.93
N GLU A 118 -10.44 -23.49 -7.94
CA GLU A 118 -9.08 -23.90 -8.27
C GLU A 118 -8.12 -23.56 -7.13
N ARG A 119 -8.20 -22.33 -6.60
CA ARG A 119 -7.36 -21.88 -5.49
C ARG A 119 -7.66 -22.65 -4.20
N ILE A 120 -8.93 -22.92 -3.91
CA ILE A 120 -9.34 -23.76 -2.78
C ILE A 120 -8.70 -25.16 -2.88
N ARG A 121 -8.72 -25.75 -4.08
CA ARG A 121 -8.10 -27.06 -4.33
C ARG A 121 -6.58 -27.03 -4.20
N GLU A 122 -5.92 -25.96 -4.64
CA GLU A 122 -4.48 -25.76 -4.47
C GLU A 122 -4.06 -25.63 -3.00
N LEU A 123 -4.84 -24.90 -2.19
CA LEU A 123 -4.59 -24.73 -0.77
C LEU A 123 -4.79 -26.04 0.01
N GLY A 124 -5.70 -26.90 -0.46
CA GLY A 124 -5.81 -28.30 -0.04
C GLY A 124 -6.31 -28.53 1.40
N SER A 125 -6.55 -27.47 2.16
CA SER A 125 -7.02 -27.55 3.56
C SER A 125 -7.74 -26.26 3.96
N VAL A 126 -8.65 -26.36 4.94
CA VAL A 126 -9.35 -25.19 5.50
C VAL A 126 -8.37 -24.30 6.24
N GLU A 127 -7.40 -24.89 6.94
CA GLU A 127 -6.36 -24.17 7.69
C GLU A 127 -5.51 -23.28 6.78
N ALA A 128 -5.18 -23.75 5.57
CA ALA A 128 -4.45 -22.96 4.58
C ALA A 128 -5.30 -21.81 4.01
N ILE A 129 -6.60 -22.05 3.78
CA ILE A 129 -7.55 -21.02 3.35
C ILE A 129 -7.69 -19.93 4.42
N GLU A 130 -7.84 -20.31 5.69
CA GLU A 130 -7.92 -19.37 6.81
C GLU A 130 -6.61 -18.61 7.03
N ALA A 131 -5.46 -19.24 6.79
CA ALA A 131 -4.15 -18.57 6.85
C ALA A 131 -4.01 -17.51 5.75
N GLU A 132 -4.35 -17.85 4.50
CA GLU A 132 -4.34 -16.89 3.39
C GLU A 132 -5.36 -15.76 3.61
N TYR A 133 -6.53 -16.09 4.13
CA TYR A 133 -7.56 -15.11 4.45
C TYR A 133 -7.12 -14.11 5.53
N ARG A 134 -6.47 -14.59 6.60
CA ARG A 134 -5.92 -13.71 7.64
C ARG A 134 -4.82 -12.82 7.09
N LEU A 135 -3.91 -13.36 6.28
CA LEU A 135 -2.85 -12.59 5.64
C LEU A 135 -3.43 -11.48 4.77
N ALA A 136 -4.49 -11.79 4.00
CA ALA A 136 -5.15 -10.85 3.12
C ALA A 136 -5.87 -9.68 3.82
N ARG A 137 -6.13 -9.83 5.12
CA ARG A 137 -6.82 -8.84 5.97
C ARG A 137 -5.90 -8.08 6.91
N MET A 138 -4.59 -8.31 6.85
CA MET A 138 -3.66 -7.52 7.63
C MET A 138 -3.59 -6.11 7.07
N ASN A 139 -3.79 -5.12 7.94
CA ASN A 139 -3.48 -3.74 7.60
C ASN A 139 -1.96 -3.50 7.71
N PRO A 140 -1.43 -2.50 6.99
CA PRO A 140 -0.06 -2.05 7.21
C PRO A 140 0.18 -1.68 8.69
N PRO A 141 1.44 -1.69 9.16
CA PRO A 141 1.79 -1.07 10.43
C PRO A 141 1.57 0.46 10.37
N PRO A 142 1.60 1.18 11.50
CA PRO A 142 1.52 2.64 11.50
C PRO A 142 2.54 3.30 10.58
N LEU A 143 2.18 4.44 9.99
CA LEU A 143 3.13 5.27 9.24
C LEU A 143 3.94 6.13 10.23
N ILE A 144 5.25 5.88 10.33
CA ILE A 144 6.12 6.56 11.30
C ILE A 144 7.22 7.30 10.54
N LEU A 145 7.39 8.59 10.86
CA LEU A 145 8.53 9.37 10.37
C LEU A 145 9.72 9.25 11.32
N ALA A 146 10.72 8.47 10.92
CA ALA A 146 11.98 8.36 11.64
C ALA A 146 12.92 9.52 11.29
N HIS A 147 13.73 9.95 12.25
CA HIS A 147 14.89 10.79 11.93
C HIS A 147 15.85 10.00 11.05
N ASP A 148 16.51 10.69 10.12
CA ASP A 148 17.62 10.09 9.39
C ASP A 148 18.70 9.81 10.43
N ASP A 149 18.90 8.54 10.79
CA ASP A 149 20.02 8.19 11.65
C ASP A 149 21.28 8.39 10.80
N PRO A 150 22.21 9.29 11.18
CA PRO A 150 23.48 9.39 10.49
C PRO A 150 24.22 8.09 10.76
N GLY A 151 24.12 7.13 9.83
CA GLY A 151 24.86 5.89 9.89
C GLY A 151 26.32 6.19 10.21
N ASP A 152 26.75 5.63 11.33
CA ASP A 152 28.09 5.61 11.89
C ASP A 152 29.18 5.67 10.80
N PRO A 153 30.06 6.69 10.77
CA PRO A 153 31.18 6.71 9.84
C PRO A 153 32.09 5.54 10.17
N THR A 154 31.96 4.46 9.38
CA THR A 154 32.89 3.32 9.39
C THR A 154 34.33 3.82 9.55
N THR A 155 34.89 3.46 10.69
CA THR A 155 36.26 3.77 11.10
C THR A 155 37.19 3.37 9.95
N SER A 156 37.83 4.37 9.34
CA SER A 156 38.94 4.14 8.42
C SER A 156 40.12 3.62 9.23
N GLU A 157 40.27 2.29 9.28
CA GLU A 157 41.47 1.64 9.80
C GLU A 157 42.64 1.96 8.87
N THR A 158 43.38 3.02 9.21
CA THR A 158 44.62 3.38 8.53
C THR A 158 45.71 2.46 9.06
N LYS A 159 45.98 1.34 8.38
CA LYS A 159 47.25 0.60 8.55
C LYS A 159 48.29 1.10 7.56
N HIS A 160 49.10 2.05 8.00
CA HIS A 160 50.46 2.23 7.50
C HIS A 160 51.36 2.80 8.60
N GLY A 161 52.41 2.04 8.92
CA GLY A 161 53.39 2.33 9.97
C GLY A 161 54.05 1.05 10.45
#